data_AF-A0A673NMD3-F1
#
_entry.id   AF-A0A673NMD3-F1
#
_cell.length_a   1.000
_cell.length_b   1.000
_cell.length_c   1.000
_cell.angle_alpha   90.00
_cell.angle_beta   90.00
_cell.angle_gamma   90.00
#
_symmetry.space_group_name_H-M   'P 1'
#
loop_
_entity.id
_entity.type
_entity.pdbx_description
1 polymer ?
#
loop_
_entity_poly.entity_id
_entity_poly.type
_entity_poly.pdbx_seq_one_letter_code
_entity_poly.pdbx_strand_id
1 'polypeptide(L)'
;PFPWLLLLFLHNILTPDAGTGSESDVRVYMHYDAEKDNCYPFRYSGSGGNANRFITEKQCMRNCSHRAEALFPMDDQGLEDHSGESDVPVGK
;
A
#
# COMPACT_ATOMS: atom_id res chain seq x y z
N PRO A 1 9.83 1.40 35.93
CA PRO A 1 10.53 2.31 34.97
C PRO A 1 10.64 1.77 33.53
N PHE A 2 9.65 1.01 33.04
CA PHE A 2 9.63 0.46 31.68
C PHE A 2 8.34 0.75 30.85
N PRO A 3 7.57 1.85 31.03
CA PRO A 3 6.42 2.11 30.14
C PRO A 3 6.77 2.88 28.85
N TRP A 4 8.01 3.35 28.67
CA TRP A 4 8.40 4.18 27.52
C TRP A 4 8.91 3.35 26.32
N LEU A 5 9.44 2.14 26.52
CA LEU A 5 9.83 1.24 25.44
C LEU A 5 8.62 0.63 24.72
N LEU A 6 7.49 0.44 25.40
CA LEU A 6 6.26 -0.08 24.79
C LEU A 6 5.65 0.89 23.78
N LEU A 7 5.84 2.20 23.97
CA LEU A 7 5.29 3.25 23.12
C LEU A 7 6.12 3.48 21.85
N LEU A 8 7.41 3.13 21.84
CA LEU A 8 8.24 3.21 20.63
C LEU A 8 7.95 2.09 19.63
N PHE A 9 7.37 0.96 20.07
CA PHE A 9 6.91 -0.12 19.18
C PHE A 9 5.48 0.07 18.63
N LEU A 10 4.70 1.03 19.15
CA LEU A 10 3.29 1.21 18.78
C LEU A 10 3.04 2.15 17.58
N HIS A 11 4.08 2.74 16.98
CA HIS A 11 3.89 3.79 15.98
C HIS A 11 3.62 3.31 14.54
N ASN A 12 3.54 2.00 14.25
CA ASN A 12 3.14 1.56 12.90
C ASN A 12 2.67 0.10 12.76
N ILE A 13 1.73 -0.36 13.59
CA ILE A 13 1.15 -1.72 13.50
C ILE A 13 -0.29 -1.65 12.98
N LEU A 14 -0.51 -1.07 11.81
CA LEU A 14 -1.82 -1.21 11.16
C LEU A 14 -1.97 -2.66 10.74
N THR A 15 -2.76 -3.46 11.46
CA THR A 15 -3.10 -4.82 11.01
C THR A 15 -4.02 -4.76 9.78
N PRO A 16 -4.06 -5.78 8.91
CA PRO A 16 -5.03 -5.81 7.83
C PRO A 16 -6.46 -5.77 8.39
N ASP A 17 -7.26 -4.83 7.92
CA ASP A 17 -8.67 -4.72 8.28
C ASP A 17 -9.55 -5.01 7.07
N ALA A 18 -10.28 -6.12 7.15
CA ALA A 18 -11.19 -6.57 6.10
C ALA A 18 -12.37 -5.60 5.90
N GLY A 19 -12.67 -4.73 6.86
CA GLY A 19 -13.83 -3.86 6.80
C GLY A 19 -15.16 -4.64 6.76
N THR A 20 -16.18 -4.04 6.18
CA THR A 20 -17.53 -4.59 6.08
C THR A 20 -18.02 -4.57 4.64
N GLY A 21 -19.00 -5.42 4.33
CA GLY A 21 -19.68 -5.46 3.03
C GLY A 21 -20.21 -6.85 2.71
N SER A 22 -20.73 -7.02 1.49
CA SER A 22 -21.30 -8.29 1.02
C SER A 22 -20.21 -9.23 0.49
N GLU A 23 -20.51 -10.52 0.40
CA GLU A 23 -19.65 -11.50 -0.28
C GLU A 23 -19.35 -11.10 -1.74
N SER A 24 -20.31 -10.45 -2.41
CA SER A 24 -20.14 -9.94 -3.77
C SER A 24 -19.05 -8.87 -3.90
N ASP A 25 -18.72 -8.19 -2.80
CA ASP A 25 -17.79 -7.05 -2.78
C ASP A 25 -16.36 -7.48 -2.37
N VAL A 26 -16.18 -8.75 -1.99
CA VAL A 26 -14.89 -9.24 -1.48
C VAL A 26 -13.84 -9.29 -2.58
N ARG A 27 -12.72 -8.60 -2.35
CA ARG A 27 -11.57 -8.55 -3.26
C ARG A 27 -10.27 -8.83 -2.52
N VAL A 28 -9.26 -9.31 -3.24
CA VAL A 28 -7.92 -9.53 -2.69
C VAL A 28 -7.10 -8.24 -2.84
N TYR A 29 -6.48 -7.81 -1.74
CA TYR A 29 -5.53 -6.70 -1.67
C TYR A 29 -4.26 -7.15 -0.95
N MET A 30 -3.21 -6.35 -1.01
CA MET A 30 -1.98 -6.56 -0.26
C MET A 30 -1.99 -5.72 1.01
N HIS A 31 -1.54 -6.29 2.13
CA HIS A 31 -1.19 -5.55 3.33
C HIS A 31 0.31 -5.71 3.59
N TYR A 32 0.89 -4.78 4.33
CA TYR A 32 2.25 -4.86 4.86
C TYR A 32 2.26 -5.53 6.23
N ASP A 33 3.19 -6.46 6.43
CA ASP A 33 3.49 -7.10 7.71
C ASP A 33 4.85 -6.56 8.17
N ALA A 34 4.85 -5.68 9.17
CA ALA A 34 6.03 -5.01 9.68
C ALA A 34 6.99 -5.96 10.43
N GLU A 35 6.50 -7.08 10.97
CA GLU A 35 7.36 -8.06 11.64
C GLU A 35 8.19 -8.85 10.62
N LYS A 36 7.61 -9.08 9.45
CA LYS A 36 8.26 -9.80 8.34
C LYS A 36 8.92 -8.89 7.32
N ASP A 37 8.69 -7.57 7.40
CA ASP A 37 9.12 -6.57 6.42
C ASP A 37 8.73 -7.01 4.99
N ASN A 38 7.47 -7.42 4.83
CA ASN A 38 6.97 -7.93 3.56
C ASN A 38 5.45 -7.76 3.40
N CYS A 39 4.94 -7.85 2.18
CA CYS A 39 3.53 -7.71 1.86
C CYS A 39 2.85 -9.06 1.58
N TYR A 40 1.61 -9.21 2.06
CA TYR A 40 0.83 -10.44 1.93
C TYR A 40 -0.60 -10.17 1.45
N PRO A 41 -1.20 -11.08 0.68
CA PRO A 41 -2.58 -10.94 0.23
C PRO A 41 -3.59 -11.15 1.37
N PHE A 42 -4.65 -10.37 1.38
CA PHE A 42 -5.80 -10.54 2.28
C PHE A 42 -7.12 -10.17 1.60
N ARG A 43 -8.24 -10.64 2.18
CA ARG A 43 -9.59 -10.35 1.70
C ARG A 43 -10.12 -9.07 2.33
N TYR A 44 -10.53 -8.12 1.50
CA TYR A 44 -11.23 -6.90 1.89
C TYR A 44 -12.70 -6.98 1.45
N SER A 45 -13.60 -6.73 2.39
CA SER A 45 -15.05 -6.93 2.25
C SER A 45 -15.79 -5.77 1.59
N GLY A 46 -15.09 -4.66 1.28
CA GLY A 46 -15.60 -3.62 0.37
C GLY A 46 -15.65 -2.21 0.95
N SER A 47 -16.06 -2.04 2.21
CA SER A 47 -16.20 -0.73 2.87
C SER A 47 -15.45 -0.65 4.20
N GLY A 48 -14.99 0.55 4.56
CA GLY A 48 -14.22 0.80 5.78
C GLY A 48 -12.81 0.21 5.71
N GLY A 49 -12.37 -0.41 6.80
CA GLY A 49 -11.01 -0.90 6.95
C GLY A 49 -10.02 0.24 7.24
N ASN A 50 -8.73 -0.02 7.01
CA ASN A 50 -7.67 0.95 7.21
C ASN A 50 -6.75 1.10 5.98
N ALA A 51 -5.74 1.96 6.12
CA ALA A 51 -4.81 2.30 5.04
C ALA A 51 -3.76 1.22 4.75
N ASN A 52 -3.64 0.17 5.56
CA ASN A 52 -2.77 -0.97 5.25
C ASN A 52 -3.43 -1.91 4.22
N ARG A 53 -3.73 -1.34 3.05
CA ARG A 53 -4.42 -1.99 1.95
C ARG A 53 -3.97 -1.38 0.62
N PHE A 54 -3.29 -2.19 -0.17
CA PHE A 54 -2.69 -1.78 -1.45
C PHE A 54 -3.13 -2.71 -2.57
N ILE A 55 -3.20 -2.20 -3.80
CA ILE A 55 -3.65 -2.99 -4.95
C ILE A 55 -2.58 -3.99 -5.36
N THR A 56 -1.31 -3.64 -5.22
CA THR A 56 -0.17 -4.45 -5.68
C THR A 56 0.91 -4.57 -4.61
N GLU A 57 1.71 -5.63 -4.71
CA GLU A 57 2.88 -5.84 -3.84
C GLU A 57 3.88 -4.70 -3.98
N LYS A 58 4.13 -4.23 -5.22
CA LYS A 58 5.00 -3.10 -5.52
C LYS A 58 4.56 -1.82 -4.81
N GLN A 59 3.27 -1.49 -4.84
CA GLN A 59 2.74 -0.32 -4.11
C GLN A 59 2.92 -0.47 -2.59
N CYS A 60 2.58 -1.64 -2.07
CA CYS A 60 2.69 -1.96 -0.65
C CYS A 60 4.14 -1.82 -0.16
N MET A 61 5.08 -2.47 -0.85
CA MET A 61 6.50 -2.43 -0.48
C MET A 61 7.06 -1.02 -0.62
N ARG A 62 6.77 -0.29 -1.70
CA ARG A 62 7.23 1.11 -1.88
C ARG A 62 6.70 2.07 -0.83
N ASN A 63 5.50 1.81 -0.29
CA ASN A 63 4.91 2.69 0.72
C ASN A 63 5.40 2.38 2.14
N CYS A 64 5.81 1.13 2.41
CA CYS A 64 6.01 0.66 3.78
C CYS A 64 7.42 0.12 4.09
N SER A 65 8.17 -0.36 3.10
CA SER A 65 9.48 -0.99 3.30
C SER A 65 10.60 -0.18 2.66
N HIS A 66 11.68 0.05 3.41
CA HIS A 66 12.92 0.63 2.92
C HIS A 66 13.69 -0.27 1.94
N ARG A 67 13.23 -1.51 1.74
CA ARG A 67 13.84 -2.46 0.78
C ARG A 67 13.23 -2.33 -0.61
N ALA A 68 12.19 -1.53 -0.76
CA ALA A 68 11.46 -1.43 -2.02
C ALA A 68 12.33 -0.97 -3.18
N GLU A 69 13.30 -0.09 -2.94
CA GLU A 69 14.26 0.39 -3.93
C GLU A 69 15.14 -0.74 -4.47
N ALA A 70 15.50 -1.71 -3.62
CA ALA A 70 16.31 -2.85 -4.01
C ALA A 70 15.48 -3.96 -4.70
N LEU A 71 14.22 -4.13 -4.29
CA LEU A 71 13.33 -5.18 -4.81
C LEU A 71 12.59 -4.76 -6.10
N PHE A 72 12.24 -3.49 -6.19
CA PHE A 72 11.52 -2.88 -7.32
C PHE A 72 12.32 -1.68 -7.86
N PRO A 73 13.54 -1.90 -8.37
CA PRO A 73 14.34 -0.84 -8.96
C PRO A 73 13.51 -0.15 -10.04
N MET A 74 13.57 1.18 -10.05
CA MET A 74 13.02 1.97 -11.15
C MET A 74 13.90 1.66 -12.36
N ASP A 75 13.31 1.05 -13.38
CA ASP A 75 13.94 0.88 -14.67
C ASP A 75 14.17 2.27 -15.28
N ASP A 76 15.44 2.59 -15.54
CA ASP A 76 15.90 3.81 -16.23
C ASP A 76 15.58 3.76 -17.73
N GLN A 77 14.34 3.40 -18.05
CA GLN A 77 13.73 3.69 -19.35
C GLN A 77 12.52 4.55 -19.04
N GLY A 78 12.79 5.85 -18.95
CA GLY A 78 11.82 6.88 -18.60
C GLY A 78 10.50 6.73 -19.33
N LEU A 79 9.43 6.63 -18.53
CA LEU A 79 8.19 7.34 -18.77
C LEU A 79 7.62 7.69 -17.39
N GLU A 80 7.84 8.93 -16.98
CA GLU A 80 7.09 9.53 -15.89
C GLU A 80 5.62 9.68 -16.32
N ASP A 81 4.75 9.27 -15.41
CA ASP A 81 3.52 9.94 -15.00
C ASP A 81 2.43 10.27 -16.05
N HIS A 82 1.27 9.63 -15.89
CA HIS A 82 0.00 10.23 -16.32
C HIS A 82 -0.82 10.61 -15.10
N SER A 83 -0.29 11.57 -14.34
CA SER A 83 -1.07 12.54 -13.59
C SER A 83 -0.90 13.92 -14.22
N GLY A 84 -1.68 14.17 -15.29
CA GLY A 84 -1.98 15.50 -15.81
C GLY A 84 -0.98 16.12 -16.80
N GLU A 85 -1.30 16.05 -18.08
CA GLU A 85 -1.41 17.19 -19.03
C GLU A 85 -1.44 16.59 -20.44
N SER A 86 -2.60 16.63 -21.10
CA SER A 86 -2.67 16.38 -22.53
C SER A 86 -3.02 17.72 -23.15
N ASP A 87 -1.98 18.39 -23.66
CA ASP A 87 -2.10 19.50 -24.59
C ASP A 87 -3.17 19.17 -25.65
N VAL A 88 -4.36 19.73 -25.48
CA VAL A 88 -5.39 19.68 -26.52
C VAL A 88 -4.95 20.65 -27.62
N PRO A 89 -4.75 20.19 -28.86
CA PRO A 89 -4.49 21.11 -29.96
C PRO A 89 -5.77 21.94 -30.20
N VAL A 90 -5.67 23.26 -30.04
CA VAL A 90 -6.68 24.20 -30.54
C VAL A 90 -6.62 24.14 -32.08
N GLY A 91 -7.55 23.38 -32.66
CA GLY A 91 -7.84 23.37 -34.08
C GLY A 91 -8.96 24.36 -34.41
N LYS A 92 -8.66 25.23 -35.38
CA LYS A 92 -9.52 26.15 -36.16
C LYS A 92 -10.06 27.41 -35.50
#